data_AF-A0A382YJC9-F1
#
_entry.id   AF-A0A382YJC9-F1
#
_cell.length_a   1.000
_cell.length_b   1.000
_cell.length_c   1.000
_cell.angle_alpha   90.00
_cell.angle_beta   90.00
_cell.angle_gamma   90.00
#
_symmetry.space_group_name_H-M   'P 1'
#
loop_
_entity.id
_entity.type
_entity.pdbx_description
1 polymer ?
#
loop_
_entity_poly.entity_id
_entity_poly.type
_entity_poly.pdbx_seq_one_letter_code
_entity_poly.pdbx_strand_id
1 'polypeptide(L)'
;KIAIAQRAYKLLTERLDFTPEDIIFDPNILTVATGMDEHNDYAVNFIEGVRRVKKVCPGARTSGGVSNISFSFRGNNTVREAMHSAFLFHAVEAGLDMGIVNAGMLEVYEQIEPELLEHVEDVLLNRRADATDRLIDYAEKFKGVKKERAAIDQKWREEPVAARLSHALVNGITEFIEADTEEARATATRPLEVIEGPLMDGMKVVGKLFGAGKMFLPQVVKSARVMKKAVAYLTPFMEAEKQEGEEDSANTMVIATVKGDVH
;
A
#
# COMPACT_ATOMS: atom_id res chain seq x y z
N LYS A 1 16.56 0.29 -24.22
CA LYS A 1 15.14 -0.04 -23.89
C LYS A 1 14.16 0.89 -24.61
N ILE A 2 14.20 2.21 -24.39
CA ILE A 2 13.24 3.19 -24.96
C ILE A 2 13.13 3.15 -26.50
N ALA A 3 14.25 3.16 -27.22
CA ALA A 3 14.21 3.13 -28.69
C ALA A 3 13.52 1.87 -29.25
N ILE A 4 13.60 0.74 -28.53
CA ILE A 4 12.92 -0.50 -28.91
C ILE A 4 11.42 -0.36 -28.65
N ALA A 5 11.04 0.15 -27.47
CA ALA A 5 9.63 0.40 -27.11
C ALA A 5 8.96 1.36 -28.11
N GLN A 6 9.62 2.44 -28.51
CA GLN A 6 9.10 3.39 -29.51
C GLN A 6 8.88 2.73 -30.88
N ARG A 7 9.83 1.92 -31.35
CA ARG A 7 9.68 1.22 -32.63
C ARG A 7 8.54 0.20 -32.59
N ALA A 8 8.43 -0.55 -31.49
CA ALA A 8 7.34 -1.49 -31.29
C ALA A 8 5.99 -0.78 -31.23
N TYR A 9 5.90 0.32 -30.47
CA TYR A 9 4.71 1.16 -30.37
C TYR A 9 4.23 1.63 -31.74
N LYS A 10 5.12 2.26 -32.53
CA LYS A 10 4.78 2.71 -33.90
C LYS A 10 4.35 1.57 -34.81
N LEU A 11 5.02 0.41 -34.73
CA LEU A 11 4.63 -0.75 -35.52
C LEU A 11 3.21 -1.21 -35.17
N LEU A 12 2.90 -1.30 -33.88
CA LEU A 12 1.60 -1.75 -33.38
C LEU A 12 0.50 -0.74 -33.73
N THR A 13 0.71 0.55 -33.48
CA THR A 13 -0.32 1.58 -33.68
C THR A 13 -0.47 2.03 -35.13
N GLU A 14 0.64 2.21 -35.87
CA GLU A 14 0.59 2.78 -37.23
C GLU A 14 0.40 1.71 -38.32
N ARG A 15 0.72 0.43 -38.06
CA ARG A 15 0.63 -0.63 -39.08
C ARG A 15 -0.32 -1.76 -38.75
N LEU A 16 -0.61 -2.00 -37.46
CA LEU A 16 -1.40 -3.14 -37.02
C LEU A 16 -2.71 -2.72 -36.30
N ASP A 17 -3.01 -1.41 -36.27
CA ASP A 17 -4.24 -0.84 -35.72
C ASP A 17 -4.52 -1.24 -34.26
N PHE A 18 -3.46 -1.40 -33.46
CA PHE A 18 -3.60 -1.60 -32.02
C PHE A 18 -3.95 -0.28 -31.33
N THR A 19 -4.94 -0.35 -30.44
CA THR A 19 -5.23 0.71 -29.48
C THR A 19 -4.04 0.89 -28.53
N PRO A 20 -3.51 2.11 -28.33
CA PRO A 20 -2.36 2.34 -27.44
C PRO A 20 -2.52 1.78 -26.04
N GLU A 21 -3.72 1.87 -25.48
CA GLU A 21 -4.07 1.41 -24.12
C GLU A 21 -3.97 -0.10 -23.92
N ASP A 22 -3.97 -0.88 -25.01
CA ASP A 22 -3.79 -2.33 -25.01
C ASP A 22 -2.31 -2.74 -25.05
N ILE A 23 -1.39 -1.78 -25.26
CA ILE A 23 0.05 -2.03 -25.30
C ILE A 23 0.61 -1.93 -23.89
N ILE A 24 1.21 -3.01 -23.39
CA ILE A 24 1.90 -3.05 -22.10
C ILE A 24 3.39 -3.28 -22.34
N PHE A 25 4.23 -2.34 -21.92
CA PHE A 25 5.68 -2.50 -21.92
C PHE A 25 6.17 -2.93 -20.54
N ASP A 26 6.95 -4.00 -20.47
CA ASP A 26 7.71 -4.35 -19.27
C ASP A 26 9.18 -3.91 -19.45
N PRO A 27 9.65 -2.83 -18.79
CA PRO A 27 11.04 -2.38 -18.90
C PRO A 27 12.04 -3.29 -18.17
N ASN A 28 11.57 -4.35 -17.51
CA ASN A 28 12.28 -5.30 -16.68
C ASN A 28 12.96 -4.66 -15.46
N ILE A 29 12.42 -4.97 -14.27
CA ILE A 29 13.00 -4.61 -12.98
C ILE A 29 14.18 -5.55 -12.68
N LEU A 30 15.35 -4.96 -12.48
CA LEU A 30 16.58 -5.67 -12.17
C LEU A 30 16.97 -5.49 -10.70
N THR A 31 17.79 -6.40 -10.20
CA THR A 31 18.25 -6.44 -8.81
C THR A 31 19.24 -5.31 -8.52
N VAL A 32 19.05 -4.61 -7.39
CA VAL A 32 20.03 -3.64 -6.84
C VAL A 32 20.73 -4.20 -5.60
N ALA A 33 21.69 -3.44 -5.04
CA ALA A 33 22.46 -3.84 -3.86
C ALA A 33 23.14 -5.22 -4.02
N THR A 34 23.73 -5.45 -5.19
CA THR A 34 24.42 -6.71 -5.51
C THR A 34 25.91 -6.69 -5.17
N GLY A 35 26.44 -5.53 -4.78
CA GLY A 35 27.88 -5.27 -4.62
C GLY A 35 28.61 -4.89 -5.91
N MET A 36 27.92 -4.81 -7.05
CA MET A 36 28.49 -4.36 -8.32
C MET A 36 28.00 -2.95 -8.66
N ASP A 37 28.92 -2.01 -8.89
CA ASP A 37 28.60 -0.61 -9.17
C ASP A 37 27.68 -0.42 -10.39
N GLU A 38 27.86 -1.27 -11.40
CA GLU A 38 27.05 -1.29 -12.63
C GLU A 38 25.56 -1.53 -12.36
N HIS A 39 25.21 -2.11 -11.22
CA HIS A 39 23.84 -2.43 -10.83
C HIS A 39 23.20 -1.32 -9.97
N ASN A 40 23.96 -0.34 -9.48
CA ASN A 40 23.44 0.69 -8.56
C ASN A 40 22.35 1.55 -9.23
N ASP A 41 22.47 1.82 -10.52
CA ASP A 41 21.49 2.63 -11.26
C ASP A 41 20.24 1.86 -11.71
N TYR A 42 20.14 0.54 -11.48
CA TYR A 42 19.07 -0.26 -12.08
C TYR A 42 17.66 0.17 -11.66
N ALA A 43 17.47 0.53 -10.39
CA ALA A 43 16.20 1.04 -9.89
C ALA A 43 15.84 2.40 -10.52
N VAL A 44 16.75 3.37 -10.47
CA VAL A 44 16.59 4.71 -11.07
C VAL A 44 16.32 4.60 -12.56
N ASN A 45 17.08 3.78 -13.28
CA ASN A 45 16.91 3.55 -14.72
C ASN A 45 15.55 2.95 -15.07
N PHE A 46 14.98 2.11 -14.19
CA PHE A 46 13.62 1.62 -14.38
C PHE A 46 12.60 2.75 -14.23
N ILE A 47 12.69 3.53 -13.14
CA ILE A 47 11.77 4.64 -12.84
C ILE A 47 11.80 5.68 -13.97
N GLU A 48 13.00 6.11 -14.40
CA GLU A 48 13.17 7.01 -15.55
C GLU A 48 12.73 6.37 -16.87
N GLY A 49 12.94 5.05 -17.01
CA GLY A 49 12.47 4.27 -18.13
C GLY A 49 10.95 4.34 -18.27
N VAL A 50 10.21 4.19 -17.17
CA VAL A 50 8.75 4.31 -17.11
C VAL A 50 8.32 5.73 -17.50
N ARG A 51 8.89 6.78 -16.87
CA ARG A 51 8.59 8.20 -17.22
C ARG A 51 8.75 8.44 -18.71
N ARG A 52 9.84 7.91 -19.28
CA ARG A 52 10.15 8.12 -20.69
C ARG A 52 9.25 7.32 -21.62
N VAL A 53 8.88 6.09 -21.28
CA VAL A 53 7.89 5.30 -22.04
C VAL A 53 6.55 6.05 -22.07
N LYS A 54 6.07 6.53 -20.92
CA LYS A 54 4.82 7.30 -20.85
C LYS A 54 4.81 8.55 -21.73
N LYS A 55 5.94 9.24 -21.81
CA LYS A 55 6.10 10.42 -22.66
C LYS A 55 6.12 10.10 -24.15
N VAL A 56 6.74 9.00 -24.56
CA VAL A 56 7.02 8.73 -25.99
C VAL A 56 6.07 7.73 -26.63
N CYS A 57 5.35 6.96 -25.83
CA CYS A 57 4.34 5.98 -26.21
C CYS A 57 3.05 6.33 -25.42
N PRO A 58 2.37 7.45 -25.74
CA PRO A 58 1.18 7.88 -25.01
C PRO A 58 0.08 6.80 -25.06
N GLY A 59 -0.70 6.66 -24.00
CA GLY A 59 -1.73 5.62 -23.87
C GLY A 59 -1.16 4.24 -23.49
N ALA A 60 0.06 3.90 -23.89
CA ALA A 60 0.69 2.63 -23.50
C ALA A 60 0.88 2.52 -21.98
N ARG A 61 0.68 1.31 -21.48
CA ARG A 61 0.84 0.94 -20.07
C ARG A 61 2.22 0.32 -19.83
N THR A 62 2.58 0.23 -18.56
CA THR A 62 3.86 -0.28 -18.08
C THR A 62 3.66 -1.28 -16.96
N SER A 63 4.46 -2.35 -16.98
CA SER A 63 4.47 -3.37 -15.93
C SER A 63 5.86 -3.62 -15.37
N GLY A 64 5.93 -4.25 -14.19
CA GLY A 64 7.18 -4.75 -13.66
C GLY A 64 7.03 -5.74 -12.51
N GLY A 65 7.92 -6.74 -12.49
CA GLY A 65 8.07 -7.70 -11.39
C GLY A 65 8.85 -7.13 -10.21
N VAL A 66 8.16 -6.52 -9.24
CA VAL A 66 8.80 -5.78 -8.13
C VAL A 66 9.70 -6.67 -7.28
N SER A 67 9.38 -7.95 -7.12
CA SER A 67 10.17 -8.88 -6.31
C SER A 67 11.65 -8.96 -6.71
N ASN A 68 11.97 -8.70 -7.99
CA ASN A 68 13.34 -8.71 -8.50
C ASN A 68 14.23 -7.64 -7.86
N ILE A 69 13.68 -6.47 -7.52
CA ILE A 69 14.45 -5.34 -6.98
C ILE A 69 15.24 -5.73 -5.71
N SER A 70 14.63 -6.62 -4.92
CA SER A 70 15.07 -7.01 -3.58
C SER A 70 15.81 -8.35 -3.53
N PHE A 71 16.18 -8.92 -4.67
CA PHE A 71 16.66 -10.30 -4.74
C PHE A 71 17.92 -10.55 -3.88
N SER A 72 18.79 -9.55 -3.73
CA SER A 72 19.99 -9.60 -2.89
C SER A 72 19.68 -9.84 -1.40
N PHE A 73 18.46 -9.54 -0.95
CA PHE A 73 18.02 -9.67 0.45
C PHE A 73 17.09 -10.86 0.69
N ARG A 74 17.14 -11.89 -0.17
CA ARG A 74 16.37 -13.13 0.01
C ARG A 74 16.59 -13.70 1.43
N GLY A 75 15.47 -14.02 2.10
CA GLY A 75 15.48 -14.50 3.49
C GLY A 75 15.33 -13.40 4.55
N ASN A 76 15.48 -12.13 4.18
CA ASN A 76 15.20 -10.98 5.05
C ASN A 76 13.92 -10.28 4.60
N ASN A 77 12.76 -10.74 5.07
CA ASN A 77 11.47 -10.20 4.62
C ASN A 77 11.27 -8.73 5.01
N THR A 78 11.74 -8.29 6.18
CA THR A 78 11.60 -6.89 6.62
C THR A 78 12.22 -5.92 5.62
N VAL A 79 13.47 -6.17 5.21
CA VAL A 79 14.15 -5.32 4.22
C VAL A 79 13.47 -5.42 2.85
N ARG A 80 13.04 -6.62 2.45
CA ARG A 80 12.37 -6.82 1.15
C ARG A 80 11.03 -6.09 1.08
N GLU A 81 10.21 -6.17 2.13
CA GLU A 81 8.92 -5.49 2.24
C GLU A 81 9.11 -3.97 2.12
N ALA A 82 10.08 -3.41 2.87
CA ALA A 82 10.43 -2.00 2.79
C ALA A 82 10.89 -1.58 1.38
N MET A 83 11.77 -2.36 0.74
CA MET A 83 12.21 -2.11 -0.64
C MET A 83 11.05 -2.16 -1.64
N HIS A 84 10.10 -3.09 -1.50
CA HIS A 84 8.96 -3.19 -2.42
C HIS A 84 8.04 -1.98 -2.30
N SER A 85 7.71 -1.60 -1.07
CA SER A 85 6.83 -0.45 -0.80
C SER A 85 7.47 0.87 -1.24
N ALA A 86 8.75 1.10 -0.94
CA ALA A 86 9.47 2.29 -1.36
C ALA A 86 9.65 2.35 -2.89
N PHE A 87 10.04 1.25 -3.53
CA PHE A 87 10.17 1.21 -4.97
C PHE A 87 8.85 1.48 -5.68
N LEU A 88 7.75 0.85 -5.22
CA LEU A 88 6.44 1.07 -5.81
C LEU A 88 5.96 2.51 -5.64
N PHE A 89 6.18 3.13 -4.48
CA PHE A 89 5.84 4.54 -4.24
C PHE A 89 6.44 5.45 -5.33
N HIS A 90 7.75 5.33 -5.58
CA HIS A 90 8.46 6.11 -6.60
C HIS A 90 8.10 5.70 -8.04
N ALA A 91 7.91 4.41 -8.30
CA ALA A 91 7.58 3.91 -9.63
C ALA A 91 6.17 4.32 -10.07
N VAL A 92 5.19 4.31 -9.15
CA VAL A 92 3.82 4.77 -9.42
C VAL A 92 3.81 6.28 -9.67
N GLU A 93 4.55 7.07 -8.90
CA GLU A 93 4.72 8.51 -9.17
C GLU A 93 5.32 8.77 -10.57
N ALA A 94 6.23 7.89 -11.02
CA ALA A 94 6.77 7.91 -12.38
C ALA A 94 5.79 7.47 -13.48
N GLY A 95 4.64 6.90 -13.11
CA GLY A 95 3.59 6.43 -14.02
C GLY A 95 3.54 4.92 -14.23
N LEU A 96 4.08 4.10 -13.33
CA LEU A 96 3.94 2.64 -13.40
C LEU A 96 2.46 2.25 -13.22
N ASP A 97 1.92 1.47 -14.17
CA ASP A 97 0.51 1.07 -14.13
C ASP A 97 0.30 -0.27 -13.40
N MET A 98 1.26 -1.20 -13.50
CA MET A 98 1.08 -2.57 -13.04
C MET A 98 2.33 -3.11 -12.32
N GLY A 99 2.21 -3.39 -11.02
CA GLY A 99 3.23 -4.08 -10.24
C GLY A 99 2.87 -5.55 -10.00
N ILE A 100 3.74 -6.48 -10.40
CA ILE A 100 3.59 -7.91 -10.06
C ILE A 100 4.24 -8.14 -8.70
N VAL A 101 3.41 -8.21 -7.65
CA VAL A 101 3.83 -8.19 -6.25
C VAL A 101 3.05 -9.19 -5.40
N ASN A 102 3.61 -9.57 -4.24
CA ASN A 102 2.85 -10.27 -3.21
C ASN A 102 2.18 -9.25 -2.29
N ALA A 103 0.87 -9.10 -2.40
CA ALA A 103 0.07 -8.18 -1.58
C ALA A 103 0.14 -8.46 -0.06
N GLY A 104 0.52 -9.67 0.35
CA GLY A 104 0.74 -10.02 1.75
C GLY A 104 2.05 -9.49 2.33
N MET A 105 3.02 -9.16 1.47
CA MET A 105 4.37 -8.67 1.83
C MET A 105 4.54 -7.19 1.40
N LEU A 106 3.49 -6.39 1.54
CA LEU A 106 3.55 -4.95 1.31
C LEU A 106 3.20 -4.23 2.60
N GLU A 107 4.18 -3.56 3.17
CA GLU A 107 4.04 -2.66 4.31
C GLU A 107 3.55 -1.28 3.83
N VAL A 108 2.92 -0.49 4.70
CA VAL A 108 2.54 0.88 4.34
C VAL A 108 3.80 1.73 4.30
N TYR A 109 3.99 2.51 3.23
CA TYR A 109 5.22 3.30 3.03
C TYR A 109 5.54 4.21 4.23
N GLU A 110 4.53 4.87 4.80
CA GLU A 110 4.67 5.78 5.96
C GLU A 110 5.05 5.05 7.26
N GLN A 111 4.86 3.74 7.32
CA GLN A 111 5.12 2.93 8.53
C GLN A 111 6.48 2.24 8.51
N ILE A 112 7.21 2.31 7.39
CA ILE A 112 8.57 1.78 7.30
C ILE A 112 9.42 2.55 8.33
N GLU A 113 10.20 1.81 9.11
CA GLU A 113 11.09 2.39 10.12
C GLU A 113 12.00 3.46 9.47
N PRO A 114 12.08 4.69 10.01
CA PRO A 114 12.72 5.81 9.32
C PRO A 114 14.18 5.56 8.88
N GLU A 115 15.00 4.93 9.73
CA GLU A 115 16.40 4.61 9.39
C GLU A 115 16.44 3.55 8.27
N LEU A 116 15.61 2.50 8.35
CA LEU A 116 15.46 1.52 7.27
C LEU A 116 15.02 2.16 5.96
N LEU A 117 14.05 3.07 6.00
CA LEU A 117 13.54 3.77 4.82
C LEU A 117 14.65 4.59 4.17
N GLU A 118 15.43 5.34 4.95
CA GLU A 118 16.58 6.10 4.45
C GLU A 118 17.58 5.18 3.73
N HIS A 119 17.98 4.08 4.36
CA HIS A 119 18.89 3.11 3.74
C HIS A 119 18.33 2.48 2.46
N VAL A 120 17.04 2.15 2.44
CA VAL A 120 16.36 1.60 1.28
C VAL A 120 16.29 2.63 0.15
N GLU A 121 15.92 3.87 0.43
CA GLU A 121 15.85 4.94 -0.57
C GLU A 121 17.23 5.31 -1.11
N ASP A 122 18.26 5.31 -0.27
CA ASP A 122 19.64 5.55 -0.71
C ASP A 122 20.06 4.55 -1.78
N VAL A 123 19.68 3.27 -1.64
CA VAL A 123 19.93 2.22 -2.63
C VAL A 123 19.03 2.37 -3.86
N LEU A 124 17.72 2.54 -3.67
CA LEU A 124 16.75 2.58 -4.79
C LEU A 124 16.92 3.82 -5.67
N LEU A 125 17.34 4.93 -5.10
CA LEU A 125 17.52 6.20 -5.80
C LEU A 125 18.98 6.52 -6.08
N ASN A 126 19.90 5.59 -5.75
CA ASN A 126 21.34 5.74 -5.89
C ASN A 126 21.85 7.11 -5.38
N ARG A 127 21.43 7.50 -4.16
CA ARG A 127 21.73 8.84 -3.60
C ARG A 127 23.18 8.99 -3.16
N ARG A 128 23.89 7.87 -2.95
CA ARG A 128 25.23 7.81 -2.38
C ARG A 128 25.97 6.55 -2.83
N ALA A 129 27.31 6.64 -2.87
CA ALA A 129 28.17 5.56 -3.33
C ALA A 129 28.19 4.33 -2.39
N ASP A 130 28.11 4.56 -1.08
CA ASP A 130 28.13 3.53 -0.03
C ASP A 130 26.72 3.03 0.38
N ALA A 131 25.70 3.28 -0.44
CA ALA A 131 24.30 2.93 -0.13
C ALA A 131 24.13 1.42 0.10
N THR A 132 24.71 0.62 -0.80
CA THR A 132 24.62 -0.84 -0.79
C THR A 132 25.21 -1.41 0.50
N ASP A 133 26.44 -1.02 0.84
CA ASP A 133 27.14 -1.53 2.02
C ASP A 133 26.39 -1.16 3.31
N ARG A 134 25.94 0.10 3.41
CA ARG A 134 25.13 0.57 4.54
C ARG A 134 23.86 -0.25 4.73
N LEU A 135 23.12 -0.52 3.66
CA LEU A 135 21.89 -1.31 3.74
C LEU A 135 22.19 -2.76 4.09
N ILE A 136 23.27 -3.36 3.57
CA ILE A 136 23.70 -4.72 3.91
C ILE A 136 24.03 -4.81 5.41
N ASP A 137 24.86 -3.90 5.91
CA ASP A 137 25.25 -3.86 7.33
C ASP A 137 24.04 -3.64 8.24
N TYR A 138 23.13 -2.75 7.84
CA TYR A 138 21.88 -2.51 8.59
C TYR A 138 20.95 -3.72 8.53
N ALA A 139 20.88 -4.42 7.39
CA ALA A 139 20.05 -5.60 7.19
C ALA A 139 20.45 -6.78 8.08
N GLU A 140 21.72 -6.89 8.50
CA GLU A 140 22.16 -7.93 9.45
C GLU A 140 21.39 -7.86 10.78
N LYS A 141 20.98 -6.65 11.22
CA LYS A 141 20.16 -6.48 12.44
C LYS A 141 18.80 -7.19 12.35
N PHE A 142 18.30 -7.45 11.14
CA PHE A 142 16.99 -8.06 10.90
C PHE A 142 17.08 -9.54 10.50
N LYS A 143 18.28 -10.08 10.28
CA LYS A 143 18.45 -11.51 9.98
C LYS A 143 18.11 -12.36 11.21
N GLY A 144 17.11 -13.22 11.07
CA GLY A 144 16.70 -14.14 12.14
C GLY A 144 15.63 -13.59 13.09
N VAL A 145 15.19 -12.34 12.91
CA VAL A 145 14.10 -11.73 13.69
C VAL A 145 12.74 -12.26 13.20
N LYS A 146 12.47 -13.54 13.41
CA LYS A 146 11.13 -14.13 13.23
C LYS A 146 10.24 -13.97 14.48
N LYS A 147 10.80 -13.48 15.59
CA LYS A 147 10.18 -13.59 16.93
C LYS A 147 9.86 -12.28 17.66
N GLU A 148 10.43 -11.14 17.28
CA GLU A 148 10.19 -9.86 18.00
C GLU A 148 9.11 -8.97 17.38
N ARG A 149 8.73 -9.19 16.12
CA ARG A 149 7.66 -8.39 15.48
C ARG A 149 6.36 -8.47 16.29
N ALA A 150 6.06 -9.63 16.89
CA ALA A 150 4.88 -9.86 17.74
C ALA A 150 4.86 -9.05 19.07
N ALA A 151 6.01 -8.66 19.62
CA ALA A 151 6.08 -7.89 20.87
C ALA A 151 6.06 -6.37 20.63
N ILE A 152 6.66 -5.91 19.53
CA ILE A 152 6.52 -4.52 19.07
C ILE A 152 5.10 -4.30 18.51
N ASP A 153 4.48 -5.33 17.93
CA ASP A 153 3.11 -5.34 17.40
C ASP A 153 2.02 -5.11 18.44
N GLN A 154 2.30 -5.02 19.74
CA GLN A 154 1.25 -4.80 20.74
C GLN A 154 1.36 -3.47 21.48
N LYS A 155 2.39 -2.64 21.26
CA LYS A 155 2.46 -1.33 21.92
C LYS A 155 1.26 -0.43 21.62
N TRP A 156 0.73 -0.51 20.39
CA TRP A 156 -0.50 0.21 20.03
C TRP A 156 -1.71 -0.22 20.85
N ARG A 157 -1.68 -1.37 21.53
CA ARG A 157 -2.75 -1.81 22.44
C ARG A 157 -2.81 -1.00 23.74
N GLU A 158 -1.72 -0.32 24.10
CA GLU A 158 -1.66 0.56 25.28
C GLU A 158 -2.26 1.94 25.00
N GLU A 159 -2.49 2.27 23.72
CA GLU A 159 -3.08 3.54 23.29
C GLU A 159 -4.59 3.62 23.59
N PRO A 160 -5.19 4.82 23.61
CA PRO A 160 -6.64 5.00 23.75
C PRO A 160 -7.44 4.30 22.63
N VAL A 161 -8.66 3.86 22.93
CA VAL A 161 -9.52 3.06 22.02
C VAL A 161 -9.65 3.67 20.61
N ALA A 162 -9.78 4.99 20.49
CA ALA A 162 -9.86 5.67 19.20
C ALA A 162 -8.58 5.49 18.35
N ALA A 163 -7.40 5.59 18.97
CA ALA A 163 -6.12 5.35 18.31
C ALA A 163 -5.97 3.87 17.93
N ARG A 164 -6.46 2.95 18.77
CA ARG A 164 -6.46 1.51 18.48
C ARG A 164 -7.34 1.14 17.30
N LEU A 165 -8.56 1.69 17.22
CA LEU A 165 -9.47 1.52 16.10
C LEU A 165 -8.86 2.05 14.79
N SER A 166 -8.26 3.24 14.83
CA SER A 166 -7.55 3.82 13.69
C SER A 166 -6.36 2.96 13.25
N HIS A 167 -5.55 2.48 14.21
CA HIS A 167 -4.43 1.59 13.93
C HIS A 167 -4.90 0.27 13.30
N ALA A 168 -5.96 -0.35 13.83
CA ALA A 168 -6.51 -1.58 13.29
C ALA A 168 -7.03 -1.40 11.85
N LEU A 169 -7.65 -0.25 11.55
CA LEU A 169 -8.09 0.09 10.20
C LEU A 169 -6.91 0.24 9.24
N VAL A 170 -5.93 1.09 9.56
CA VAL A 170 -4.76 1.35 8.70
C VAL A 170 -3.96 0.08 8.41
N ASN A 171 -3.83 -0.81 9.40
CA ASN A 171 -3.06 -2.06 9.27
C ASN A 171 -3.90 -3.26 8.82
N GLY A 172 -5.23 -3.12 8.70
CA GLY A 172 -6.12 -4.21 8.31
C GLY A 172 -6.24 -5.35 9.33
N ILE A 173 -6.14 -5.03 10.63
CA ILE A 173 -6.17 -5.98 11.75
C ILE A 173 -7.60 -6.26 12.20
N THR A 174 -8.04 -7.52 12.13
CA THR A 174 -9.41 -7.93 12.49
C THR A 174 -9.53 -8.58 13.88
N GLU A 175 -8.41 -8.84 14.55
CA GLU A 175 -8.36 -9.64 15.78
C GLU A 175 -9.04 -8.95 16.97
N PHE A 176 -8.73 -7.66 17.19
CA PHE A 176 -9.21 -6.91 18.37
C PHE A 176 -10.39 -5.98 18.07
N ILE A 177 -10.86 -5.92 16.82
CA ILE A 177 -11.77 -4.86 16.37
C ILE A 177 -13.11 -4.87 17.11
N GLU A 178 -13.69 -6.03 17.41
CA GLU A 178 -14.95 -6.13 18.19
C GLU A 178 -14.71 -5.67 19.64
N ALA A 179 -13.60 -6.12 20.22
CA ALA A 179 -12.99 -5.64 21.45
C ALA A 179 -13.09 -4.12 21.63
N ASP A 180 -12.36 -3.43 20.76
CA ASP A 180 -12.23 -1.98 20.79
C ASP A 180 -13.51 -1.26 20.36
N THR A 181 -14.31 -1.86 19.48
CA THR A 181 -15.59 -1.28 19.06
C THR A 181 -16.57 -1.26 20.23
N GLU A 182 -16.59 -2.30 21.07
CA GLU A 182 -17.42 -2.33 22.28
C GLU A 182 -16.97 -1.31 23.32
N GLU A 183 -15.67 -1.21 23.56
CA GLU A 183 -15.13 -0.20 24.48
C GLU A 183 -15.49 1.22 24.02
N ALA A 184 -15.36 1.51 22.72
CA ALA A 184 -15.77 2.79 22.16
C ALA A 184 -17.29 3.00 22.28
N ARG A 185 -18.10 1.97 22.00
CA ARG A 185 -19.57 2.00 22.12
C ARG A 185 -20.02 2.29 23.54
N ALA A 186 -19.38 1.69 24.54
CA ALA A 186 -19.70 1.89 25.95
C ALA A 186 -19.46 3.34 26.41
N THR A 187 -18.58 4.07 25.73
CA THR A 187 -18.29 5.49 26.00
C THR A 187 -19.08 6.47 25.13
N ALA A 188 -19.71 6.00 24.06
CA ALA A 188 -20.46 6.81 23.11
C ALA A 188 -21.92 6.97 23.57
N THR A 189 -22.55 8.09 23.19
CA THR A 189 -23.98 8.30 23.47
C THR A 189 -24.83 7.42 22.56
N ARG A 190 -24.39 7.27 21.31
CA ARG A 190 -25.06 6.46 20.30
C ARG A 190 -24.04 5.55 19.60
N PRO A 191 -24.36 4.28 19.30
CA PRO A 191 -23.51 3.40 18.50
C PRO A 191 -23.07 4.01 17.16
N LEU A 192 -23.92 4.84 16.54
CA LEU A 192 -23.60 5.55 15.30
C LEU A 192 -22.40 6.49 15.44
N GLU A 193 -22.19 7.10 16.61
CA GLU A 193 -21.07 8.01 16.87
C GLU A 193 -19.72 7.29 16.80
N VAL A 194 -19.67 5.98 17.10
CA VAL A 194 -18.46 5.16 16.94
C VAL A 194 -18.09 5.01 15.47
N ILE A 195 -19.09 4.90 14.60
CA ILE A 195 -18.91 4.86 13.14
C ILE A 195 -18.43 6.23 12.67
N GLU A 196 -19.17 7.29 12.94
CA GLU A 196 -18.91 8.64 12.44
C GLU A 196 -17.65 9.29 13.04
N GLY A 197 -17.22 8.85 14.23
CA GLY A 197 -16.01 9.30 14.90
C GLY A 197 -14.80 8.40 14.59
N PRO A 198 -14.34 7.56 15.56
CA PRO A 198 -13.05 6.91 15.49
C PRO A 198 -12.86 5.98 14.27
N LEU A 199 -13.92 5.30 13.82
CA LEU A 199 -13.85 4.43 12.65
C LEU A 199 -13.70 5.24 11.35
N MET A 200 -14.51 6.28 11.16
CA MET A 200 -14.39 7.17 10.00
C MET A 200 -13.07 7.96 10.02
N ASP A 201 -12.55 8.34 11.18
CA ASP A 201 -11.24 8.98 11.28
C ASP A 201 -10.10 8.06 10.83
N GLY A 202 -10.14 6.78 11.21
CA GLY A 202 -9.22 5.78 10.66
C GLY A 202 -9.34 5.64 9.13
N MET A 203 -10.57 5.62 8.61
CA MET A 203 -10.81 5.57 7.16
C MET A 203 -10.33 6.81 6.41
N LYS A 204 -10.39 8.01 7.02
CA LYS A 204 -9.80 9.23 6.45
C LYS A 204 -8.29 9.11 6.30
N VAL A 205 -7.61 8.49 7.27
CA VAL A 205 -6.16 8.22 7.19
C VAL A 205 -5.86 7.26 6.05
N VAL A 206 -6.60 6.16 5.94
CA VAL A 206 -6.50 5.21 4.82
C VAL A 206 -6.68 5.93 3.48
N GLY A 207 -7.71 6.77 3.35
CA GLY A 207 -7.96 7.56 2.14
C GLY A 207 -6.83 8.53 1.79
N LYS A 208 -6.27 9.22 2.80
CA LYS A 208 -5.11 10.11 2.61
C LYS A 208 -3.88 9.35 2.13
N LEU A 209 -3.59 8.20 2.74
CA LEU A 209 -2.44 7.38 2.37
C LEU A 209 -2.60 6.77 0.97
N PHE A 210 -3.80 6.30 0.63
CA PHE A 210 -4.11 5.78 -0.70
C PHE A 210 -4.01 6.87 -1.78
N GLY A 211 -4.61 8.04 -1.53
CA GLY A 211 -4.53 9.18 -2.45
C GLY A 211 -3.11 9.72 -2.63
N ALA A 212 -2.23 9.56 -1.63
CA ALA A 212 -0.82 9.90 -1.72
C ALA A 212 0.05 8.79 -2.35
N GLY A 213 -0.52 7.65 -2.75
CA GLY A 213 0.23 6.50 -3.28
C GLY A 213 1.05 5.74 -2.24
N LYS A 214 0.90 6.05 -0.96
CA LYS A 214 1.63 5.45 0.17
C LYS A 214 0.99 4.18 0.71
N MET A 215 -0.24 3.92 0.29
CA MET A 215 -1.00 2.70 0.54
C MET A 215 -1.57 2.19 -0.78
N PHE A 216 -1.59 0.88 -0.97
CA PHE A 216 -2.04 0.23 -2.20
C PHE A 216 -3.42 -0.40 -2.04
N LEU A 217 -4.11 -0.64 -3.17
CA LEU A 217 -5.46 -1.18 -3.19
C LEU A 217 -5.66 -2.44 -2.31
N PRO A 218 -4.77 -3.46 -2.32
CA PRO A 218 -4.95 -4.61 -1.44
C PRO A 218 -4.97 -4.27 0.06
N GLN A 219 -4.24 -3.22 0.48
CA GLN A 219 -4.23 -2.73 1.86
C GLN A 219 -5.54 -2.00 2.20
N VAL A 220 -6.08 -1.22 1.25
CA VAL A 220 -7.40 -0.59 1.39
C VAL A 220 -8.51 -1.63 1.54
N VAL A 221 -8.48 -2.72 0.76
CA VAL A 221 -9.45 -3.81 0.88
C VAL A 221 -9.38 -4.50 2.25
N LYS A 222 -8.18 -4.68 2.81
CA LYS A 222 -8.02 -5.20 4.19
C LYS A 222 -8.64 -4.22 5.21
N SER A 223 -8.41 -2.92 5.05
CA SER A 223 -8.98 -1.87 5.91
C SER A 223 -10.52 -1.88 5.86
N ALA A 224 -11.10 -2.00 4.66
CA ALA A 224 -12.54 -2.09 4.45
C ALA A 224 -13.17 -3.32 5.14
N ARG A 225 -12.44 -4.44 5.19
CA ARG A 225 -12.88 -5.64 5.93
C ARG A 225 -12.93 -5.41 7.44
N VAL A 226 -11.96 -4.66 7.99
CA VAL A 226 -11.96 -4.26 9.41
C VAL A 226 -13.16 -3.36 9.70
N MET A 227 -13.38 -2.33 8.87
CA MET A 227 -14.52 -1.43 8.96
C MET A 227 -15.85 -2.21 8.94
N LYS A 228 -16.02 -3.12 7.97
CA LYS A 228 -17.21 -3.96 7.87
C LYS A 228 -17.45 -4.80 9.12
N LYS A 229 -16.40 -5.35 9.73
CA LYS A 229 -16.50 -6.16 10.95
C LYS A 229 -16.92 -5.30 12.15
N ALA A 230 -16.36 -4.09 12.30
CA ALA A 230 -16.76 -3.13 13.33
C ALA A 230 -18.23 -2.69 13.18
N VAL A 231 -18.66 -2.32 11.98
CA VAL A 231 -20.05 -1.92 11.71
C VAL A 231 -21.03 -3.07 11.96
N ALA A 232 -20.67 -4.30 11.56
CA ALA A 232 -21.49 -5.48 11.83
C ALA A 232 -21.68 -5.72 13.34
N TYR A 233 -20.65 -5.41 14.15
CA TYR A 233 -20.76 -5.48 15.61
C TYR A 233 -21.74 -4.44 16.18
N LEU A 234 -21.75 -3.22 15.63
CA LEU A 234 -22.61 -2.13 16.10
C LEU A 234 -24.08 -2.25 15.65
N THR A 235 -24.32 -2.98 14.55
CA THR A 235 -25.65 -3.08 13.91
C THR A 235 -26.77 -3.51 14.88
N PRO A 236 -26.62 -4.56 15.71
CA PRO A 236 -27.68 -4.96 16.65
C PRO A 236 -28.02 -3.89 17.68
N PHE A 237 -27.04 -3.08 18.10
CA PHE A 237 -27.25 -2.00 19.06
C PHE A 237 -27.97 -0.80 18.43
N MET A 238 -27.65 -0.49 17.17
CA MET A 238 -28.36 0.54 16.41
C MET A 238 -29.82 0.14 16.15
N GLU A 239 -30.09 -1.14 15.87
CA GLU A 239 -31.46 -1.65 15.69
C GLU A 239 -32.28 -1.60 16.98
N ALA A 240 -31.66 -1.88 18.13
CA ALA A 240 -32.31 -1.78 19.43
C ALA A 240 -32.67 -0.33 19.80
N GLU A 241 -31.77 0.63 19.58
CA GLU A 241 -32.01 2.06 19.82
C GLU A 241 -33.20 2.58 19.00
N LYS A 242 -33.32 2.14 17.73
CA LYS A 242 -34.47 2.49 16.87
C LYS A 242 -35.81 1.94 17.37
N GLN A 243 -35.82 0.82 18.10
CA GLN A 243 -37.03 0.23 18.66
C GLN A 243 -37.50 0.93 19.95
N GLU A 244 -36.60 1.64 20.65
CA GLU A 244 -36.88 2.34 21.91
C GLU A 244 -37.52 3.73 21.74
N GLY A 245 -37.79 4.16 20.50
CA GLY A 245 -38.75 5.25 20.22
C GLY A 245 -38.20 6.52 19.57
N GLU A 246 -36.98 6.53 19.04
CA GLU A 246 -36.58 7.58 18.10
C GLU A 246 -37.18 7.27 16.71
N GLU A 247 -38.28 7.96 16.37
CA GLU A 247 -38.79 7.99 15.00
C GLU A 247 -37.70 8.53 14.06
N ASP A 248 -37.14 7.63 13.25
CA ASP A 248 -36.22 7.96 12.18
C ASP A 248 -36.94 8.88 11.18
N SER A 249 -36.72 10.20 11.28
CA SER A 249 -37.03 11.15 10.20
C SER A 249 -36.02 11.01 9.04
N ALA A 250 -35.48 9.81 8.83
CA ALA A 250 -34.48 9.52 7.82
C ALA A 250 -35.18 9.47 6.46
N ASN A 251 -34.88 10.44 5.60
CA ASN A 251 -35.38 10.46 4.24
C ASN A 251 -34.88 9.23 3.47
N THR A 252 -35.76 8.62 2.67
CA THR A 252 -35.38 7.49 1.81
C THR A 252 -34.46 7.97 0.68
N MET A 253 -33.23 7.44 0.64
CA MET A 253 -32.30 7.64 -0.47
C MET A 253 -32.10 6.33 -1.25
N VAL A 254 -32.17 6.40 -2.57
CA VAL A 254 -31.84 5.28 -3.47
C VAL A 254 -30.43 5.48 -4.00
N ILE A 255 -29.52 4.56 -3.67
CA ILE A 255 -28.16 4.52 -4.25
C ILE A 255 -28.09 3.34 -5.22
N ALA A 256 -27.71 3.60 -6.47
CA ALA A 256 -27.43 2.58 -7.47
C ALA A 256 -25.91 2.43 -7.64
N THR A 257 -25.33 1.50 -6.88
CA THR A 257 -23.90 1.14 -6.98
C THR A 257 -23.71 -0.24 -7.62
N VAL A 258 -22.51 -0.51 -8.13
CA VAL A 258 -22.15 -1.79 -8.74
C VAL A 258 -21.51 -2.69 -7.69
N LYS A 259 -21.96 -3.95 -7.62
CA LYS A 259 -21.41 -4.93 -6.67
C LYS A 259 -19.92 -5.14 -6.95
N GLY A 260 -19.08 -4.79 -5.97
CA GLY A 260 -17.63 -4.94 -6.07
C GLY A 260 -16.91 -3.75 -6.70
N ASP A 261 -17.61 -2.64 -6.94
CA ASP A 261 -16.95 -1.37 -7.25
C ASP A 261 -16.14 -0.89 -6.04
N VAL A 262 -14.95 -0.35 -6.35
CA VAL A 262 -13.99 0.15 -5.37
C VAL A 262 -13.94 1.68 -5.39
N HIS A 263 -14.37 2.30 -6.49
CA HIS A 263 -14.50 3.76 -6.62
C HIS A 263 -15.67 4.27 -5.78
#